data_AF-A0A8J5V594-F1
#
_entry.id   AF-A0A8J5V594-F1
#
_cell.length_a   1.000
_cell.length_b   1.000
_cell.length_c   1.000
_cell.angle_alpha   90.00
_cell.angle_beta   90.00
_cell.angle_gamma   90.00
#
_symmetry.space_group_name_H-M   'P 1'
#
loop_
_entity.id
_entity.type
_entity.pdbx_description
1 polymer ?
#
loop_
_entity_poly.entity_id
_entity_poly.type
_entity_poly.pdbx_seq_one_letter_code
_entity_poly.pdbx_strand_id
1 'polypeptide(L)'
;MAPPSKLSLGIKRASRSHTYHRRGLWAIKAKHGGAFPKAEKPAAAAEPKFYPADDVKPRAPSTRKANPTKLRSSITPGTVLILLAGRFMGKRVVFLKQLKSGLLLITGPFKINGVPIRRVNQAYAIATSTKVDISCVKVDKFDDKYFARDKKTKAKKTEGELFETDKEVHILYSMSLPLPG
;
A
#
# COMPACT_ATOMS: atom_id res chain seq x y z
N MET A 1 24.34 -15.30 -5.56
CA MET A 1 23.61 -14.02 -5.69
C MET A 1 24.03 -13.33 -6.98
N ALA A 2 23.09 -13.01 -7.88
CA ALA A 2 23.42 -12.26 -9.08
C ALA A 2 23.99 -10.87 -8.71
N PRO A 3 25.05 -10.39 -9.38
CA PRO A 3 25.63 -9.09 -9.09
C PRO A 3 24.58 -7.98 -9.30
N PRO A 4 24.48 -7.00 -8.39
CA PRO A 4 23.50 -5.93 -8.51
C PRO A 4 23.78 -5.09 -9.77
N SER A 5 22.73 -4.77 -10.52
CA SER A 5 22.80 -3.94 -11.74
C SER A 5 23.16 -2.48 -11.46
N LYS A 6 23.12 -2.06 -10.19
CA LYS A 6 23.41 -0.72 -9.68
C LYS A 6 24.50 -0.82 -8.61
N LEU A 7 25.38 0.17 -8.56
CA LEU A 7 26.37 0.31 -7.48
C LEU A 7 25.75 0.99 -6.25
N SER A 8 24.92 2.00 -6.49
CA SER A 8 24.15 2.71 -5.46
C SER A 8 22.87 3.30 -6.08
N LEU A 9 22.01 3.93 -5.27
CA LEU A 9 20.80 4.56 -5.78
C LEU A 9 21.17 5.68 -6.77
N GLY A 10 20.71 5.55 -8.01
CA GLY A 10 20.99 6.49 -9.09
C GLY A 10 22.24 6.17 -9.93
N ILE A 11 23.16 5.34 -9.43
CA ILE A 11 24.42 5.01 -10.12
C ILE A 11 24.40 3.56 -10.62
N LYS A 12 24.42 3.39 -11.94
CA LYS A 12 24.48 2.07 -12.61
C LYS A 12 25.90 1.50 -12.51
N ARG A 13 26.00 0.17 -12.42
CA ARG A 13 27.30 -0.53 -12.44
C ARG A 13 27.95 -0.54 -13.83
N ALA A 14 27.12 -0.62 -14.88
CA ALA A 14 27.58 -0.54 -16.25
C ALA A 14 27.70 0.93 -16.70
N SER A 15 28.77 1.24 -17.43
CA SER A 15 28.98 2.55 -18.05
C SER A 15 27.99 2.81 -19.19
N ARG A 16 27.89 4.07 -19.61
CA ARG A 16 27.04 4.47 -20.75
C ARG A 16 27.46 3.78 -22.05
N SER A 17 28.76 3.63 -22.30
CA SER A 17 29.29 2.95 -23.51
C SER A 17 28.95 1.46 -23.53
N HIS A 18 29.15 0.76 -22.43
CA HIS A 18 28.77 -0.66 -22.32
C HIS A 18 27.26 -0.86 -22.57
N THR A 19 26.43 0.05 -22.05
CA THR A 19 24.97 -0.02 -22.27
C THR A 19 24.58 0.34 -23.71
N TYR A 20 25.30 1.25 -24.36
CA TYR A 20 25.12 1.65 -25.76
C TYR A 20 25.34 0.48 -26.73
N HIS A 21 26.42 -0.28 -26.52
CA HIS A 21 26.70 -1.49 -27.31
C HIS A 21 25.73 -2.63 -26.98
N ARG A 22 25.49 -2.91 -25.69
CA ARG A 22 24.57 -3.99 -25.26
C ARG A 22 23.14 -3.80 -25.79
N ARG A 23 22.64 -2.56 -25.84
CA ARG A 23 21.28 -2.27 -26.34
C ARG A 23 21.18 -2.22 -27.86
N GLY A 24 22.28 -2.42 -28.58
CA GLY A 24 22.30 -2.33 -30.05
C GLY A 24 21.97 -0.93 -30.58
N LEU A 25 22.05 0.11 -29.73
CA LEU A 25 21.73 1.49 -30.12
C LEU A 25 22.65 1.97 -31.24
N TRP A 26 23.89 1.48 -31.27
CA TRP A 26 24.84 1.70 -32.36
C TRP A 26 24.33 1.20 -33.71
N ALA A 27 23.71 0.02 -33.74
CA ALA A 27 23.19 -0.59 -34.96
C ALA A 27 21.92 0.13 -35.45
N ILE A 28 21.05 0.56 -34.53
CA ILE A 28 19.87 1.37 -34.87
C ILE A 28 20.31 2.72 -35.44
N LYS A 29 21.27 3.39 -34.79
CA LYS A 29 21.81 4.67 -35.26
C LYS A 29 22.50 4.53 -36.63
N ALA A 30 23.19 3.42 -36.88
CA ALA A 30 23.79 3.13 -38.18
C ALA A 30 22.74 2.94 -39.29
N LYS A 31 21.63 2.25 -39.00
CA LYS A 31 20.53 2.04 -39.95
C LYS A 31 19.77 3.33 -40.31
N HIS A 32 19.76 4.33 -39.43
CA HIS A 32 19.06 5.61 -39.62
C HIS A 32 20.00 6.78 -39.91
N GLY A 33 21.11 6.52 -40.62
CA GLY A 33 21.99 7.59 -41.13
C GLY A 33 22.68 8.42 -40.05
N GLY A 34 22.95 7.83 -38.89
CA GLY A 34 23.58 8.54 -37.77
C GLY A 34 22.61 9.25 -36.82
N ALA A 35 21.30 9.18 -37.05
CA ALA A 35 20.26 9.75 -36.17
C ALA A 35 19.39 8.66 -35.53
N PHE A 36 18.74 8.97 -34.40
CA PHE A 36 17.69 8.10 -33.85
C PHE A 36 16.34 8.46 -34.48
N PRO A 37 15.43 7.49 -34.69
CA PRO A 37 14.11 7.74 -35.28
C PRO A 37 13.32 8.72 -34.41
N LYS A 38 12.70 9.72 -35.04
CA LYS A 38 11.86 10.74 -34.38
C LYS A 38 10.39 10.34 -34.52
N ALA A 39 9.66 10.33 -33.40
CA ALA A 39 8.22 10.07 -33.42
C ALA A 39 7.46 11.24 -34.04
N GLU A 40 6.50 10.94 -34.91
CA GLU A 40 5.58 11.90 -35.52
C GLU A 40 4.60 12.44 -34.46
N LYS A 41 4.23 13.72 -34.60
CA LYS A 41 3.34 14.41 -33.65
C LYS A 41 1.90 13.90 -33.86
N PRO A 42 1.18 13.45 -32.81
CA PRO A 42 -0.20 13.00 -32.96
C PRO A 42 -1.12 14.16 -33.35
N ALA A 43 -2.16 13.84 -34.14
CA ALA A 43 -3.16 14.78 -34.63
C ALA A 43 -4.01 15.39 -33.50
N ALA A 44 -4.43 16.64 -33.67
CA ALA A 44 -5.18 17.40 -32.67
C ALA A 44 -6.62 16.87 -32.50
N ALA A 45 -7.06 16.73 -31.24
CA ALA A 45 -8.41 16.30 -30.89
C ALA A 45 -9.44 17.45 -31.04
N ALA A 46 -10.68 17.11 -31.41
CA ALA A 46 -11.77 18.08 -31.59
C ALA A 46 -12.11 18.83 -30.29
N GLU A 47 -12.33 20.15 -30.40
CA GLU A 47 -12.52 21.04 -29.24
C GLU A 47 -13.94 20.97 -28.65
N PRO A 48 -14.10 21.08 -27.31
CA PRO A 48 -15.41 21.06 -26.65
C PRO A 48 -16.20 22.36 -26.90
N LYS A 49 -17.53 22.25 -27.06
CA LYS A 49 -18.44 23.36 -27.38
C LYS A 49 -18.76 24.32 -26.22
N PHE A 50 -18.33 24.01 -24.99
CA PHE A 50 -18.71 24.75 -23.79
C PHE A 50 -17.45 25.21 -23.03
N TYR A 51 -17.40 26.51 -22.71
CA TYR A 51 -16.33 27.14 -21.93
C TYR A 51 -16.91 27.84 -20.70
N PRO A 52 -16.35 27.61 -19.49
CA PRO A 52 -16.71 28.40 -18.30
C PRO A 52 -16.18 29.84 -18.43
N ALA A 53 -16.84 30.80 -17.80
CA ALA A 53 -16.46 32.21 -17.82
C ALA A 53 -15.16 32.51 -17.02
N ASP A 54 -14.88 31.69 -16.00
CA ASP A 54 -13.68 31.81 -15.16
C ASP A 54 -12.75 30.61 -15.37
N ASP A 55 -11.48 30.91 -15.66
CA ASP A 55 -10.44 29.89 -15.83
C ASP A 55 -9.84 29.48 -14.48
N VAL A 56 -9.95 28.18 -14.16
CA VAL A 56 -9.24 27.60 -13.01
C VAL A 56 -7.82 27.23 -13.41
N LYS A 57 -6.83 27.98 -12.90
CA LYS A 57 -5.41 27.69 -13.15
C LYS A 57 -5.07 26.24 -12.72
N PRO A 58 -4.51 25.41 -13.63
CA PRO A 58 -4.16 24.04 -13.29
C PRO A 58 -3.04 24.01 -12.24
N ARG A 59 -3.15 23.06 -11.30
CA ARG A 59 -2.09 22.82 -10.32
C ARG A 59 -0.87 22.22 -11.01
N ALA A 60 0.32 22.66 -10.61
CA ALA A 60 1.56 22.05 -11.07
C ALA A 60 1.57 20.54 -10.73
N PRO A 61 1.98 19.67 -11.66
CA PRO A 61 1.97 18.23 -11.44
C PRO A 61 2.91 17.87 -10.27
N SER A 62 2.37 17.19 -9.25
CA SER A 62 3.17 16.74 -8.11
C SER A 62 3.97 15.49 -8.46
N THR A 63 5.27 15.51 -8.19
CA THR A 63 6.15 14.34 -8.32
C THR A 63 5.97 13.32 -7.19
N ARG A 64 5.21 13.65 -6.15
CA ARG A 64 5.06 12.81 -4.95
C ARG A 64 4.16 11.61 -5.25
N LYS A 65 4.75 10.41 -5.23
CA LYS A 65 4.02 9.14 -5.26
C LYS A 65 3.91 8.58 -3.84
N ALA A 66 2.71 8.10 -3.48
CA ALA A 66 2.51 7.39 -2.21
C ALA A 66 3.18 6.01 -2.30
N ASN A 67 4.33 5.89 -1.65
CA ASN A 67 5.04 4.62 -1.57
C ASN A 67 4.57 3.84 -0.33
N PRO A 68 4.56 2.49 -0.39
CA PRO A 68 4.33 1.69 0.81
C PRO A 68 5.40 1.98 1.86
N THR A 69 4.99 2.00 3.13
CA THR A 69 5.87 2.26 4.26
C THR A 69 6.93 1.16 4.36
N LYS A 70 8.19 1.56 4.58
CA LYS A 70 9.29 0.63 4.83
C LYS A 70 9.19 0.13 6.27
N LEU A 71 9.29 -1.20 6.46
CA LEU A 71 9.38 -1.78 7.79
C LEU A 71 10.67 -1.33 8.48
N ARG A 72 10.56 -1.09 9.78
CA ARG A 72 11.69 -0.85 10.68
C ARG A 72 12.33 -2.21 10.97
N SER A 73 13.65 -2.24 11.08
CA SER A 73 14.42 -3.46 11.35
C SER A 73 14.04 -4.15 12.66
N SER A 74 13.56 -3.40 13.65
CA SER A 74 13.12 -3.95 14.94
C SER A 74 11.80 -4.73 14.87
N ILE A 75 11.03 -4.55 13.80
CA ILE A 75 9.72 -5.20 13.62
C ILE A 75 9.92 -6.41 12.72
N THR A 76 10.11 -7.57 13.36
CA THR A 76 10.19 -8.87 12.70
C THR A 76 8.90 -9.66 12.96
N PRO A 77 8.45 -10.54 12.06
CA PRO A 77 7.34 -11.46 12.35
C PRO A 77 7.58 -12.14 13.69
N GLY A 78 6.58 -12.13 14.58
CA GLY A 78 6.74 -12.63 15.95
C GLY A 78 7.10 -11.61 17.01
N THR A 79 7.56 -10.41 16.62
CA THR A 79 7.88 -9.36 17.59
C THR A 79 6.63 -8.89 18.33
N VAL A 80 6.75 -8.74 19.65
CA VAL A 80 5.70 -8.13 20.46
C VAL A 80 5.74 -6.60 20.30
N LEU A 81 4.56 -6.02 20.11
CA LEU A 81 4.35 -4.60 19.89
C LEU A 81 3.49 -4.02 21.02
N ILE A 82 3.81 -2.81 21.45
CA ILE A 82 2.96 -2.00 22.33
C ILE A 82 2.27 -0.96 21.47
N LEU A 83 0.93 -0.97 21.48
CA LEU A 83 0.13 0.02 20.76
C LEU A 83 0.06 1.32 21.55
N LEU A 84 0.36 2.44 20.91
CA LEU A 84 0.34 3.77 21.53
C LEU A 84 -0.99 4.50 21.34
N ALA A 85 -1.72 4.19 20.26
CA ALA A 85 -2.93 4.91 19.89
C ALA A 85 -4.04 3.95 19.45
N GLY A 86 -5.28 4.45 19.52
CA GLY A 86 -6.50 3.72 19.17
C GLY A 86 -7.10 2.94 20.35
N ARG A 87 -8.17 2.19 20.08
CA ARG A 87 -8.97 1.50 21.11
C ARG A 87 -8.18 0.48 21.97
N PHE A 88 -7.07 -0.02 21.45
CA PHE A 88 -6.24 -1.04 22.12
C PHE A 88 -4.89 -0.48 22.58
N MET A 89 -4.80 0.84 22.84
CA MET A 89 -3.58 1.47 23.37
C MET A 89 -3.15 0.83 24.70
N GLY A 90 -1.84 0.79 24.94
CA GLY A 90 -1.21 0.15 26.10
C GLY A 90 -1.17 -1.39 26.05
N LYS A 91 -1.94 -2.03 25.16
CA LYS A 91 -1.93 -3.50 25.07
C LYS A 91 -0.70 -4.02 24.35
N ARG A 92 -0.20 -5.17 24.82
CA ARG A 92 0.86 -5.95 24.19
C ARG A 92 0.26 -6.89 23.16
N VAL A 93 0.77 -6.83 21.93
CA VAL A 93 0.16 -7.49 20.78
C VAL A 93 1.24 -8.08 19.89
N VAL A 94 0.93 -9.12 19.13
CA VAL A 94 1.93 -9.86 18.35
C VAL A 94 1.86 -9.45 16.88
N PHE A 95 3.01 -9.15 16.28
CA PHE A 95 3.12 -8.81 14.87
C PHE A 95 3.15 -10.08 14.00
N LEU A 96 2.30 -10.11 12.96
CA LEU A 96 2.18 -11.24 12.04
C LEU A 96 2.90 -10.97 10.72
N LYS A 97 2.35 -10.06 9.91
CA LYS A 97 2.88 -9.70 8.59
C LYS A 97 2.63 -8.23 8.27
N GLN A 98 3.39 -7.68 7.32
CA GLN A 98 3.06 -6.39 6.73
C GLN A 98 2.09 -6.59 5.57
N LEU A 99 1.04 -5.78 5.52
CA LEU A 99 0.09 -5.77 4.42
C LEU A 99 0.63 -4.98 3.22
N LYS A 100 0.01 -5.15 2.05
CA LYS A 100 0.43 -4.47 0.82
C LYS A 100 0.27 -2.95 0.91
N SER A 101 -0.69 -2.49 1.71
CA SER A 101 -0.87 -1.08 2.08
C SER A 101 0.29 -0.50 2.91
N GLY A 102 1.15 -1.34 3.48
CA GLY A 102 2.22 -0.94 4.39
C GLY A 102 1.83 -0.93 5.87
N LEU A 103 0.55 -1.18 6.18
CA LEU A 103 0.08 -1.34 7.56
C LEU A 103 0.51 -2.68 8.15
N LEU A 104 0.63 -2.72 9.48
CA LEU A 104 0.97 -3.92 10.23
C LEU A 104 -0.29 -4.74 10.49
N LEU A 105 -0.26 -6.03 10.15
CA LEU A 105 -1.23 -7.00 10.63
C LEU A 105 -0.79 -7.49 12.00
N ILE A 106 -1.65 -7.27 12.99
CA ILE A 106 -1.37 -7.52 14.38
C ILE A 106 -2.48 -8.41 14.95
N THR A 107 -2.12 -9.30 15.87
CA THR A 107 -3.09 -10.10 16.64
C THR A 107 -2.72 -10.10 18.12
N GLY A 108 -3.69 -9.84 18.99
CA GLY A 108 -3.57 -10.24 20.39
C GLY A 108 -4.35 -11.54 20.53
N PRO A 109 -3.85 -12.56 21.22
CA PRO A 109 -4.67 -13.73 21.51
C PRO A 109 -6.01 -13.27 22.13
N PHE A 110 -7.12 -13.41 21.39
CA PHE A 110 -8.37 -12.69 21.69
C PHE A 110 -8.91 -13.05 23.09
N LYS A 111 -8.72 -14.31 23.49
CA LYS A 111 -9.10 -14.82 24.82
C LYS A 111 -8.37 -14.13 25.97
N ILE A 112 -7.14 -13.66 25.76
CA ILE A 112 -6.29 -13.09 26.81
C ILE A 112 -6.41 -11.57 26.81
N ASN A 113 -6.21 -10.95 25.64
CA ASN A 113 -6.05 -9.50 25.55
C ASN A 113 -7.27 -8.79 24.96
N GLY A 114 -8.26 -9.51 24.41
CA GLY A 114 -9.44 -8.95 23.75
C GLY A 114 -9.13 -8.14 22.48
N VAL A 115 -7.90 -8.24 21.95
CA VAL A 115 -7.49 -7.55 20.72
C VAL A 115 -7.73 -8.50 19.56
N PRO A 116 -8.69 -8.25 18.65
CA PRO A 116 -8.87 -9.08 17.47
C PRO A 116 -7.74 -8.85 16.47
N ILE A 117 -7.74 -9.62 15.38
CA ILE A 117 -6.86 -9.33 14.25
C ILE A 117 -7.18 -7.94 13.72
N ARG A 118 -6.18 -7.06 13.69
CA ARG A 118 -6.36 -5.63 13.41
C ARG A 118 -5.20 -5.09 12.59
N ARG A 119 -5.52 -4.15 11.69
CA ARG A 119 -4.54 -3.33 10.97
C ARG A 119 -4.13 -2.12 11.80
N VAL A 120 -2.84 -1.88 11.94
CA VAL A 120 -2.28 -0.75 12.69
C VAL A 120 -1.16 -0.08 11.90
N ASN A 121 -1.07 1.24 12.00
CA ASN A 121 0.06 1.98 11.46
C ASN A 121 1.29 1.80 12.34
N GLN A 122 2.42 1.48 11.71
CA GLN A 122 3.72 1.29 12.35
C GLN A 122 4.18 2.48 13.20
N ALA A 123 3.74 3.71 12.87
CA ALA A 123 4.06 4.90 13.66
C ALA A 123 3.53 4.84 15.11
N TYR A 124 2.44 4.10 15.34
CA TYR A 124 1.79 3.97 16.64
C TYR A 124 2.13 2.67 17.36
N ALA A 125 3.21 2.00 16.96
CA ALA A 125 3.67 0.75 17.56
C ALA A 125 5.12 0.87 18.04
N ILE A 126 5.35 0.51 19.30
CA ILE A 126 6.70 0.32 19.84
C ILE A 126 7.03 -1.17 19.76
N ALA A 127 8.12 -1.50 19.06
CA ALA A 127 8.67 -2.84 19.04
C ALA A 127 9.43 -3.11 20.34
N THR A 128 9.09 -4.19 21.03
CA THR A 128 9.86 -4.66 22.18
C THR A 128 10.93 -5.65 21.75
N SER A 129 11.87 -5.96 22.63
CA SER A 129 12.92 -6.97 22.40
C SER A 129 12.39 -8.40 22.38
N THR A 130 11.22 -8.64 22.98
CA THR A 130 10.59 -9.95 23.07
C THR A 130 10.03 -10.42 21.72
N LYS A 131 10.32 -11.67 21.38
CA LYS A 131 9.87 -12.33 20.14
C LYS A 131 9.20 -13.65 20.49
N VAL A 132 8.13 -13.94 19.78
CA VAL A 132 7.39 -15.21 19.84
C VAL A 132 7.60 -15.91 18.50
N ASP A 133 7.83 -17.22 18.50
CA ASP A 133 7.91 -17.97 17.23
C ASP A 133 6.52 -18.16 16.62
N ILE A 134 6.40 -17.89 15.32
CA ILE A 134 5.14 -17.88 14.55
C ILE A 134 5.26 -18.74 13.29
N SER A 135 6.32 -19.54 13.18
CA SER A 135 6.59 -20.43 12.04
C SER A 135 5.39 -21.29 11.59
N CYS A 136 4.57 -21.78 12.53
CA CYS A 136 3.42 -22.64 12.24
C CYS A 136 2.08 -21.92 11.94
N VAL A 137 2.03 -20.57 11.96
CA VAL A 137 0.76 -19.84 11.85
C VAL A 137 0.49 -19.40 10.40
N LYS A 138 -0.60 -19.91 9.81
CA LYS A 138 -1.04 -19.55 8.45
C LYS A 138 -1.76 -18.19 8.45
N VAL A 139 -1.19 -17.20 7.75
CA VAL A 139 -1.67 -15.79 7.71
C VAL A 139 -2.10 -15.32 6.32
N ASP A 140 -2.18 -16.22 5.34
CA ASP A 140 -2.47 -15.88 3.94
C ASP A 140 -3.90 -15.38 3.70
N LYS A 141 -4.84 -15.80 4.55
CA LYS A 141 -6.26 -15.41 4.43
C LYS A 141 -6.51 -13.91 4.66
N PHE A 142 -5.61 -13.22 5.36
CA PHE A 142 -5.82 -11.84 5.80
C PHE A 142 -5.10 -10.83 4.92
N ASP A 143 -5.83 -10.20 4.00
CA ASP A 143 -5.32 -9.15 3.13
C ASP A 143 -6.01 -7.80 3.36
N ASP A 144 -5.52 -6.74 2.73
CA ASP A 144 -6.09 -5.39 2.87
C ASP A 144 -7.57 -5.31 2.51
N LYS A 145 -8.03 -6.15 1.57
CA LYS A 145 -9.43 -6.26 1.15
C LYS A 145 -10.33 -6.82 2.25
N TYR A 146 -9.82 -7.76 3.05
CA TYR A 146 -10.55 -8.34 4.18
C TYR A 146 -10.95 -7.30 5.22
N PHE A 147 -10.14 -6.24 5.36
CA PHE A 147 -10.37 -5.16 6.33
C PHE A 147 -10.96 -3.89 5.71
N ALA A 148 -11.41 -3.95 4.45
CA ALA A 148 -12.10 -2.84 3.83
C ALA A 148 -13.40 -2.58 4.61
N ARG A 149 -13.67 -1.30 4.91
CA ARG A 149 -14.96 -0.91 5.48
C ARG A 149 -15.95 -0.71 4.36
N ASP A 150 -17.15 -1.25 4.54
CA ASP A 150 -18.26 -0.97 3.63
C ASP A 150 -18.59 0.52 3.69
N LYS A 151 -18.46 1.18 2.54
CA LYS A 151 -18.83 2.59 2.41
C LYS A 151 -20.31 2.62 2.09
N LYS A 152 -21.13 3.18 2.98
CA LYS A 152 -22.51 3.52 2.66
C LYS A 152 -22.49 4.54 1.52
N THR A 153 -22.83 4.12 0.31
CA THR A 153 -23.09 5.02 -0.80
C THR A 153 -24.32 5.83 -0.45
N LYS A 154 -24.15 7.15 -0.26
CA LYS A 154 -25.29 8.05 -0.11
C LYS A 154 -26.08 8.01 -1.42
N ALA A 155 -27.20 7.29 -1.43
CA ALA A 155 -28.24 7.53 -2.42
C ALA A 155 -28.68 9.01 -2.27
N LYS A 156 -29.11 9.65 -3.37
CA LYS A 156 -29.62 11.03 -3.34
C LYS A 156 -30.78 11.08 -2.33
N LYS A 157 -30.54 11.67 -1.15
CA LYS A 157 -31.54 11.80 -0.10
C LYS A 157 -32.49 12.95 -0.42
N THR A 158 -33.78 12.64 -0.54
CA THR A 158 -34.89 13.59 -0.37
C THR A 158 -35.09 13.88 1.13
N GLU A 159 -35.72 15.00 1.46
CA GLU A 159 -35.68 15.68 2.78
C GLU A 159 -36.12 14.85 4.01
N GLY A 160 -36.76 13.68 3.83
CA GLY A 160 -37.31 12.86 4.92
C GLY A 160 -36.33 11.92 5.65
N GLU A 161 -35.18 11.56 5.07
CA GLU A 161 -34.28 10.54 5.64
C GLU A 161 -33.10 11.13 6.45
N LEU A 162 -33.28 12.34 7.00
CA LEU A 162 -32.21 13.09 7.65
C LEU A 162 -31.89 12.61 9.09
N PHE A 163 -32.82 11.92 9.76
CA PHE A 163 -32.75 11.65 11.20
C PHE A 163 -32.55 10.18 11.62
N GLU A 164 -32.48 9.23 10.69
CA GLU A 164 -32.02 7.88 11.03
C GLU A 164 -30.52 7.89 11.28
N THR A 165 -30.18 8.05 12.56
CA THR A 165 -28.83 7.83 13.09
C THR A 165 -28.57 6.34 13.15
N ASP A 166 -28.17 5.78 12.02
CA ASP A 166 -27.61 4.44 11.95
C ASP A 166 -26.46 4.32 12.95
N LYS A 167 -26.71 3.63 14.07
CA LYS A 167 -25.69 3.33 15.08
C LYS A 167 -24.66 2.38 14.45
N GLU A 168 -23.52 2.92 14.04
CA GLU A 168 -22.39 2.14 13.56
C GLU A 168 -21.71 1.39 14.72
N VAL A 169 -22.30 0.25 15.12
CA VAL A 169 -21.63 -0.73 15.98
C VAL A 169 -20.85 -1.69 15.10
N HIS A 170 -19.52 -1.64 15.21
CA HIS A 170 -18.61 -2.45 14.40
C HIS A 170 -18.66 -3.92 14.86
N ILE A 171 -19.16 -4.80 13.99
CA ILE A 171 -19.34 -6.24 14.23
C ILE A 171 -17.98 -6.94 14.38
N LEU A 172 -17.80 -7.68 15.49
CA LEU A 172 -16.75 -8.68 15.67
C LEU A 172 -17.19 -9.95 14.96
N TYR A 173 -16.58 -10.30 13.82
CA TYR A 173 -16.80 -11.61 13.19
C TYR A 173 -16.18 -12.70 14.07
N SER A 174 -17.03 -13.41 14.83
CA SER A 174 -16.71 -14.69 15.45
C SER A 174 -16.98 -15.81 14.42
N MET A 175 -15.93 -16.39 13.84
CA MET A 175 -16.07 -17.67 13.12
C MET A 175 -16.05 -18.81 14.14
N SER A 176 -17.23 -19.32 14.51
CA SER A 176 -17.38 -20.68 15.03
C SER A 176 -17.47 -21.63 13.84
N LEU A 177 -16.49 -22.51 13.69
CA LEU A 177 -16.54 -23.64 12.74
C LEU A 177 -17.52 -24.69 13.29
N PRO A 178 -18.43 -25.24 12.46
CA PRO A 178 -19.22 -26.41 12.86
C PRO A 178 -18.31 -27.65 12.88
N LEU A 179 -18.39 -28.42 13.97
CA LEU A 179 -17.74 -29.73 14.10
C LEU A 179 -18.42 -30.73 13.14
N PRO A 180 -17.67 -31.59 12.44
CA PRO A 180 -18.25 -32.68 11.68
C PRO A 180 -18.79 -33.75 12.63
N GLY A 181 -20.06 -34.12 12.44
CA GLY A 181 -20.66 -35.33 13.01
C GLY A 181 -20.35 -36.56 12.17
#